data_AF-A0A972AVS1-F1
#
_entry.id   AF-A0A972AVS1-F1
#
_cell.length_a   1.000
_cell.length_b   1.000
_cell.length_c   1.000
_cell.angle_alpha   90.00
_cell.angle_beta   90.00
_cell.angle_gamma   90.00
#
_symmetry.space_group_name_H-M   'P 1'
#
loop_
_entity.id
_entity.type
_entity.pdbx_description
1 polymer ?
#
loop_
_entity_poly.entity_id
_entity_poly.type
_entity_poly.pdbx_seq_one_letter_code
_entity_poly.pdbx_strand_id
1 'polypeptide(L)'
;MNEIDQRRLVIKAFHANRVKLGEKCEFKDGVLEIPGHIESNSDLVKSCSLSIIEPGKHDIQINTIMDIIPISTKVLGRLGEGVTHTFTGVYVMLTGVDEDGRQMHEFGSSEGNLMEQLVLDRAGTPGSKDYIIHIDVLMKGGQPFERLLANEAFAIADNYISSLRKILKKADGTKADESHEYYDKIRKGATKVALIKQIAGQGAMYDNMLFTSEPSGFDGISIIDMANMPILLSPNEYRDGAIRALV
;
A
#
# COMPACT_ATOMS: atom_id res chain seq x y z
N MET A 1 28.87 -22.14 13.94
CA MET A 1 28.43 -21.71 12.59
C MET A 1 28.80 -20.25 12.43
N ASN A 2 29.54 -19.87 11.38
CA ASN A 2 29.88 -18.47 11.14
C ASN A 2 28.70 -17.81 10.40
N GLU A 3 28.02 -16.88 11.08
CA GLU A 3 26.96 -16.04 10.52
C GLU A 3 27.59 -14.73 10.02
N ILE A 4 27.17 -14.28 8.83
CA ILE A 4 27.64 -13.01 8.23
C ILE A 4 26.41 -12.16 7.96
N ASP A 5 26.39 -10.96 8.54
CA ASP A 5 25.38 -9.94 8.27
C ASP A 5 25.70 -9.26 6.94
N GLN A 6 24.78 -9.33 5.97
CA GLN A 6 24.90 -8.69 4.66
C GLN A 6 24.36 -7.26 4.69
N ARG A 7 23.11 -7.10 5.16
CA ARG A 7 22.36 -5.85 5.12
C ARG A 7 21.54 -5.71 6.40
N ARG A 8 21.40 -4.48 6.88
CA ARG A 8 20.57 -4.13 8.05
C ARG A 8 19.43 -3.22 7.58
N LEU A 9 18.21 -3.60 7.94
CA LEU A 9 16.99 -2.81 7.75
C LEU A 9 16.42 -2.45 9.12
N VAL A 10 16.11 -1.18 9.33
CA VAL A 10 15.43 -0.69 10.52
C VAL A 10 14.07 -0.12 10.09
N ILE A 11 12.98 -0.66 10.63
CA ILE A 11 11.63 -0.14 10.42
C ILE A 11 11.19 0.56 11.69
N LYS A 12 10.83 1.84 11.56
CA LYS A 12 10.35 2.69 12.65
C LYS A 12 8.87 3.01 12.44
N ALA A 13 8.05 2.69 13.42
CA ALA A 13 6.61 2.90 13.36
C ALA A 13 6.21 4.20 14.08
N PHE A 14 5.28 4.93 13.48
CA PHE A 14 4.62 6.09 14.07
C PHE A 14 3.13 5.80 14.14
N HIS A 15 2.57 5.75 15.34
CA HIS A 15 1.20 5.33 15.54
C HIS A 15 0.22 6.52 15.43
N ALA A 16 -0.71 6.42 14.49
CA ALA A 16 -1.83 7.35 14.35
C ALA A 16 -2.95 6.94 15.31
N ASN A 17 -3.03 7.61 16.46
CA ASN A 17 -4.12 7.45 17.43
C ASN A 17 -5.44 8.01 16.92
N ARG A 18 -5.39 8.99 16.01
CA ARG A 18 -6.56 9.62 15.41
C ARG A 18 -6.24 10.13 14.01
N VAL A 19 -7.16 9.92 13.08
CA VAL A 19 -7.12 10.52 11.74
C VAL A 19 -8.28 11.49 11.60
N LYS A 20 -8.05 12.67 11.02
CA LYS A 20 -9.10 13.67 10.76
C LYS A 20 -8.87 14.39 9.45
N LEU A 21 -9.97 14.86 8.85
CA LEU A 21 -9.90 15.77 7.72
C LEU A 21 -9.50 17.17 8.17
N GLY A 22 -8.72 17.85 7.34
CA GLY A 22 -8.33 19.23 7.54
C GLY A 22 -7.78 19.87 6.27
N GLU A 23 -7.14 21.03 6.39
CA GLU A 23 -6.58 21.76 5.25
C GLU A 23 -5.12 21.37 4.97
N LYS A 24 -4.45 20.79 5.95
CA LYS A 24 -3.02 20.45 5.88
C LYS A 24 -2.82 18.95 5.97
N CYS A 25 -1.72 18.51 5.38
CA CYS A 25 -1.16 17.19 5.61
C CYS A 25 -0.11 17.31 6.72
N GLU A 26 -0.45 16.87 7.94
CA GLU A 26 0.40 17.00 9.14
C GLU A 26 0.22 15.81 10.09
N PHE A 27 1.30 15.40 10.75
CA PHE A 27 1.26 14.42 11.85
C PHE A 27 1.88 15.02 13.10
N LYS A 28 1.08 15.14 14.17
CA LYS A 28 1.51 15.73 15.43
C LYS A 28 0.81 15.08 16.61
N ASP A 29 1.59 14.71 17.63
CA ASP A 29 1.08 14.15 18.90
C ASP A 29 0.10 12.98 18.69
N GLY A 30 0.39 12.11 17.71
CA GLY A 30 -0.45 10.95 17.37
C GLY A 30 -1.69 11.27 16.54
N VAL A 31 -1.90 12.52 16.11
CA VAL A 31 -3.01 12.92 15.25
C VAL A 31 -2.50 13.15 13.83
N LEU A 32 -3.06 12.40 12.87
CA LEU A 32 -2.82 12.58 11.45
C LEU A 32 -3.97 13.43 10.85
N GLU A 33 -3.64 14.64 10.42
CA GLU A 33 -4.54 15.51 9.66
C GLU A 33 -4.25 15.35 8.17
N ILE A 34 -5.31 15.13 7.38
CA ILE A 34 -5.20 14.91 5.94
C ILE A 34 -6.16 15.80 5.14
N PRO A 35 -5.78 16.25 3.93
CA PRO A 35 -6.69 16.95 3.03
C PRO A 35 -7.84 16.06 2.57
N GLY A 36 -9.08 16.57 2.63
CA GLY A 36 -10.29 15.85 2.24
C GLY A 36 -10.61 15.81 0.74
N HIS A 37 -9.64 16.13 -0.11
CA HIS A 37 -9.82 16.13 -1.57
C HIS A 37 -8.62 15.49 -2.25
N ILE A 38 -8.87 14.90 -3.41
CA ILE A 38 -7.86 14.31 -4.27
C ILE A 38 -7.96 15.00 -5.62
N GLU A 39 -6.86 15.60 -6.06
CA GLU A 39 -6.76 16.16 -7.40
C GLU A 39 -6.42 15.04 -8.39
N SER A 40 -7.21 14.94 -9.46
CA SER A 40 -6.91 14.08 -10.60
C SER A 40 -7.07 14.88 -11.89
N ASN A 41 -6.03 14.86 -12.72
CA ASN A 41 -6.06 15.44 -14.07
C ASN A 41 -6.25 14.36 -15.14
N SER A 42 -6.76 13.19 -14.73
CA SER A 42 -6.88 12.04 -15.61
C SER A 42 -8.09 12.15 -16.53
N ASP A 43 -7.89 11.90 -17.82
CA ASP A 43 -8.99 11.78 -18.77
C ASP A 43 -9.78 10.48 -18.60
N LEU A 44 -9.31 9.51 -17.82
CA LEU A 44 -9.99 8.23 -17.56
C LEU A 44 -10.83 8.24 -16.29
N VAL A 45 -10.67 9.25 -15.44
CA VAL A 45 -11.35 9.35 -14.15
C VAL A 45 -12.41 10.44 -14.19
N LYS A 46 -13.60 10.11 -13.72
CA LYS A 46 -14.69 11.08 -13.59
C LYS A 46 -14.61 11.84 -12.27
N SER A 47 -14.36 11.12 -11.18
CA SER A 47 -14.24 11.72 -9.85
C SER A 47 -13.51 10.79 -8.89
N CYS A 48 -12.85 11.37 -7.89
CA CYS A 48 -12.35 10.66 -6.72
C CYS A 48 -13.01 11.24 -5.47
N SER A 49 -13.40 10.37 -4.54
CA SER A 49 -13.85 10.80 -3.22
C SER A 49 -12.90 10.28 -2.15
N LEU A 50 -12.81 11.01 -1.05
CA LEU A 50 -12.02 10.62 0.11
C LEU A 50 -12.88 10.69 1.36
N SER A 51 -12.86 9.63 2.15
CA SER A 51 -13.50 9.58 3.46
C SER A 51 -12.60 8.92 4.50
N ILE A 52 -12.95 9.09 5.77
CA ILE A 52 -12.29 8.41 6.89
C ILE A 52 -13.30 7.45 7.50
N ILE A 53 -12.93 6.17 7.54
CA ILE A 53 -13.68 5.14 8.24
C ILE A 53 -13.01 4.97 9.60
N GLU A 54 -13.76 5.29 10.65
CA GLU A 54 -13.29 5.16 12.03
C GLU A 54 -13.34 3.69 12.48
N PRO A 55 -12.51 3.30 13.47
CA PRO A 55 -12.57 1.98 14.07
C PRO A 55 -14.00 1.57 14.48
N GLY A 56 -14.44 0.40 14.02
CA GLY A 56 -15.78 -0.12 14.27
C GLY A 56 -16.90 0.49 13.41
N LYS A 57 -16.60 1.41 12.48
CA LYS A 57 -17.57 2.01 11.54
C LYS A 57 -17.54 1.38 10.15
N HIS A 58 -17.37 0.05 10.11
CA HIS A 58 -17.27 -0.72 8.87
C HIS A 58 -18.64 -1.10 8.25
N ASP A 59 -19.76 -0.78 8.89
CA ASP A 59 -21.11 -1.02 8.35
C ASP A 59 -21.46 0.04 7.30
N ILE A 60 -20.78 -0.03 6.14
CA ILE A 60 -20.90 0.92 5.04
C ILE A 60 -20.86 0.18 3.71
N GLN A 61 -21.53 0.72 2.69
CA GLN A 61 -21.45 0.21 1.33
C GLN A 61 -20.21 0.76 0.62
N ILE A 62 -19.46 -0.13 -0.03
CA ILE A 62 -18.27 0.19 -0.81
C ILE A 62 -18.35 -0.43 -2.20
N ASN A 63 -17.61 0.16 -3.14
CA ASN A 63 -17.25 -0.50 -4.39
C ASN A 63 -16.17 -1.56 -4.12
N THR A 64 -15.81 -2.34 -5.14
CA THR A 64 -14.74 -3.33 -5.05
C THR A 64 -13.46 -2.72 -4.48
N ILE A 65 -12.93 -3.36 -3.45
CA ILE A 65 -11.60 -3.10 -2.88
C ILE A 65 -10.55 -3.54 -3.89
N MET A 66 -9.80 -2.57 -4.41
CA MET A 66 -8.65 -2.80 -5.29
C MET A 66 -7.36 -2.97 -4.47
N ASP A 67 -7.25 -2.33 -3.29
CA ASP A 67 -6.05 -2.45 -2.46
C ASP A 67 -6.28 -2.01 -1.00
N ILE A 68 -5.43 -2.54 -0.11
CA ILE A 68 -5.20 -2.05 1.25
C ILE A 68 -3.71 -1.69 1.36
N ILE A 69 -3.42 -0.39 1.38
CA ILE A 69 -2.08 0.13 1.19
C ILE A 69 -1.52 0.64 2.52
N PRO A 70 -0.38 0.10 2.99
CA PRO A 70 0.34 0.67 4.13
C PRO A 70 1.01 1.99 3.73
N ILE A 71 1.11 2.92 4.68
CA ILE A 71 1.76 4.22 4.44
C ILE A 71 3.19 4.17 4.99
N SER A 72 4.14 3.91 4.08
CA SER A 72 5.55 3.71 4.42
C SER A 72 6.46 4.51 3.49
N THR A 73 7.62 4.93 3.99
CA THR A 73 8.62 5.67 3.22
C THR A 73 10.06 5.34 3.59
N LYS A 74 10.95 5.30 2.60
CA LYS A 74 12.40 5.21 2.80
C LYS A 74 12.94 6.54 3.28
N VAL A 75 13.60 6.51 4.44
CA VAL A 75 14.35 7.66 4.98
C VAL A 75 15.83 7.58 4.59
N LEU A 76 16.39 6.37 4.63
CA LEU A 76 17.79 6.12 4.30
C LEU A 76 17.94 4.75 3.63
N GLY A 77 18.84 4.66 2.64
CA GLY A 77 19.13 3.42 1.93
C GLY A 77 18.10 3.09 0.84
N ARG A 78 18.20 1.88 0.31
CA ARG A 78 17.29 1.32 -0.69
C ARG A 78 16.32 0.33 -0.03
N LEU A 79 15.34 -0.17 -0.78
CA LEU A 79 14.48 -1.23 -0.29
C LEU A 79 15.32 -2.43 0.20
N GLY A 80 15.04 -2.88 1.42
CA GLY A 80 15.74 -3.99 2.08
C GLY A 80 16.96 -3.62 2.92
N GLU A 81 17.31 -2.33 3.01
CA GLU A 81 18.38 -1.84 3.87
C GLU A 81 18.15 -0.41 4.37
N GLY A 82 18.94 0.02 5.37
CA GLY A 82 18.85 1.37 5.90
C GLY A 82 17.63 1.55 6.82
N VAL A 83 16.89 2.65 6.64
CA VAL A 83 15.80 3.06 7.54
C VAL A 83 14.52 3.33 6.76
N THR A 84 13.44 2.72 7.22
CA THR A 84 12.08 2.91 6.73
C THR A 84 11.22 3.43 7.86
N HIS A 85 10.43 4.46 7.58
CA HIS A 85 9.36 4.90 8.48
C HIS A 85 8.03 4.36 7.97
N THR A 86 7.15 3.97 8.88
CA THR A 86 5.80 3.50 8.56
C THR A 86 4.78 4.07 9.53
N PHE A 87 3.57 4.37 9.06
CA PHE A 87 2.45 4.60 9.96
C PHE A 87 1.83 3.28 10.40
N THR A 88 1.46 3.20 11.67
CA THR A 88 0.53 2.19 12.22
C THR A 88 -0.73 2.89 12.72
N GLY A 89 -1.81 2.16 12.98
CA GLY A 89 -3.09 2.77 13.38
C GLY A 89 -3.91 3.33 12.21
N VAL A 90 -3.37 3.28 10.98
CA VAL A 90 -4.05 3.79 9.77
C VAL A 90 -3.58 3.06 8.52
N TYR A 91 -4.54 2.75 7.64
CA TYR A 91 -4.31 2.22 6.29
C TYR A 91 -5.05 3.06 5.25
N VAL A 92 -4.63 2.97 3.99
CA VAL A 92 -5.42 3.47 2.86
C VAL A 92 -6.16 2.30 2.23
N MET A 93 -7.45 2.45 1.96
CA MET A 93 -8.24 1.51 1.17
C MET A 93 -8.60 2.18 -0.16
N LEU A 94 -8.24 1.54 -1.26
CA LEU A 94 -8.61 1.97 -2.60
C LEU A 94 -9.79 1.13 -3.09
N THR A 95 -10.88 1.78 -3.50
CA THR A 95 -12.00 1.12 -4.18
C THR A 95 -12.26 1.76 -5.54
N GLY A 96 -12.91 1.02 -6.43
CA GLY A 96 -13.20 1.54 -7.76
C GLY A 96 -14.39 0.91 -8.48
N VAL A 97 -15.05 1.72 -9.29
CA VAL A 97 -16.17 1.37 -10.19
C VAL A 97 -16.15 2.30 -11.41
N ASP A 98 -16.74 1.90 -12.53
CA ASP A 98 -17.00 2.82 -13.66
C ASP A 98 -18.43 3.40 -13.66
N GLU A 99 -18.68 4.38 -14.54
CA GLU A 99 -20.01 5.00 -14.69
C GLU A 99 -21.12 4.03 -15.14
N ASP A 100 -20.76 2.92 -15.77
CA ASP A 100 -21.70 1.88 -16.21
C ASP A 100 -22.05 0.91 -15.06
N GLY A 101 -21.45 1.11 -13.87
CA GLY A 101 -21.64 0.28 -12.69
C GLY A 101 -20.78 -0.98 -12.67
N ARG A 102 -19.85 -1.12 -13.62
CA ARG A 102 -18.91 -2.22 -13.66
C ARG A 102 -17.84 -2.02 -12.59
N GLN A 103 -17.76 -3.00 -11.70
CA GLN A 103 -16.79 -3.01 -10.61
C GLN A 103 -15.37 -3.29 -11.12
N MET A 104 -14.38 -2.70 -10.45
CA MET A 104 -12.96 -2.83 -10.81
C MET A 104 -12.35 -4.15 -10.29
N HIS A 105 -12.91 -5.29 -10.70
CA HIS A 105 -12.33 -6.62 -10.46
C HIS A 105 -12.35 -7.48 -11.72
N GLU A 106 -11.54 -8.53 -11.74
CA GLU A 106 -11.62 -9.60 -12.74
C GLU A 106 -12.19 -10.91 -12.19
N PHE A 107 -11.80 -11.30 -10.97
CA PHE A 107 -12.34 -12.47 -10.28
C PHE A 107 -12.53 -12.16 -8.81
N GLY A 108 -13.75 -12.42 -8.30
CA GLY A 108 -14.11 -12.08 -6.94
C GLY A 108 -14.51 -10.61 -6.82
N SER A 109 -15.78 -10.40 -6.54
CA SER A 109 -16.35 -9.12 -6.13
C SER A 109 -16.09 -8.89 -4.65
N SER A 110 -15.67 -7.68 -4.29
CA SER A 110 -15.60 -7.22 -2.89
C SER A 110 -16.44 -5.96 -2.65
N GLU A 111 -17.29 -5.59 -3.60
CA GLU A 111 -18.32 -4.57 -3.39
C GLU A 111 -19.42 -5.06 -2.45
N GLY A 112 -20.10 -4.12 -1.80
CA GLY A 112 -21.14 -4.40 -0.81
C GLY A 112 -20.76 -3.88 0.57
N ASN A 113 -21.22 -4.55 1.63
CA ASN A 113 -20.95 -4.10 2.99
C ASN A 113 -19.52 -4.39 3.41
N LEU A 114 -18.72 -3.36 3.70
CA LEU A 114 -17.32 -3.51 4.09
C LEU A 114 -17.12 -4.46 5.28
N MET A 115 -18.05 -4.49 6.25
CA MET A 115 -17.99 -5.39 7.40
C MET A 115 -17.99 -6.87 7.00
N GLU A 116 -18.63 -7.21 5.89
CA GLU A 116 -18.71 -8.58 5.36
C GLU A 116 -17.53 -8.91 4.44
N GLN A 117 -16.98 -7.89 3.77
CA GLN A 117 -15.96 -8.05 2.73
C GLN A 117 -14.53 -7.99 3.27
N LEU A 118 -14.28 -7.24 4.35
CA LEU A 118 -12.94 -7.06 4.91
C LEU A 118 -12.77 -7.84 6.22
N VAL A 119 -11.87 -8.83 6.20
CA VAL A 119 -11.43 -9.52 7.41
C VAL A 119 -10.33 -8.70 8.08
N LEU A 120 -10.62 -8.16 9.26
CA LEU A 120 -9.69 -7.36 10.06
C LEU A 120 -8.68 -8.24 10.82
N ASP A 121 -7.65 -7.60 11.39
CA ASP A 121 -6.67 -8.21 12.31
C ASP A 121 -5.85 -9.37 11.68
N ARG A 122 -5.59 -9.29 10.37
CA ARG A 122 -4.69 -10.20 9.62
C ARG A 122 -3.48 -9.45 9.06
N ALA A 123 -2.43 -10.21 8.74
CA ALA A 123 -1.28 -9.65 8.04
C ALA A 123 -1.72 -9.11 6.67
N GLY A 124 -1.53 -7.81 6.44
CA GLY A 124 -1.92 -7.13 5.21
C GLY A 124 -3.33 -6.50 5.22
N THR A 125 -4.06 -6.59 6.35
CA THR A 125 -5.38 -5.94 6.52
C THR A 125 -5.35 -5.00 7.71
N PRO A 126 -6.22 -3.97 7.77
CA PRO A 126 -6.32 -3.11 8.93
C PRO A 126 -6.71 -3.89 10.19
N GLY A 127 -6.19 -3.47 11.33
CA GLY A 127 -6.65 -3.95 12.63
C GLY A 127 -8.02 -3.39 12.99
N SER A 128 -8.70 -4.03 13.94
CA SER A 128 -10.02 -3.59 14.43
C SER A 128 -10.02 -2.20 15.10
N LYS A 129 -8.85 -1.69 15.43
CA LYS A 129 -8.61 -0.36 16.03
C LYS A 129 -8.01 0.66 15.06
N ASP A 130 -7.76 0.26 13.82
CA ASP A 130 -7.12 1.13 12.84
C ASP A 130 -8.15 1.97 12.11
N TYR A 131 -7.75 3.19 11.74
CA TYR A 131 -8.50 4.03 10.82
C TYR A 131 -8.26 3.56 9.38
N ILE A 132 -9.24 3.75 8.51
CA ILE A 132 -9.08 3.57 7.07
C ILE A 132 -9.31 4.91 6.37
N ILE A 133 -8.31 5.37 5.63
CA ILE A 133 -8.46 6.46 4.66
C ILE A 133 -9.00 5.81 3.39
N HIS A 134 -10.28 6.01 3.13
CA HIS A 134 -10.95 5.39 2.00
C HIS A 134 -10.92 6.33 0.79
N ILE A 135 -10.26 5.88 -0.27
CA ILE A 135 -10.21 6.53 -1.58
C ILE A 135 -11.10 5.71 -2.51
N ASP A 136 -12.17 6.33 -3.00
CA ASP A 136 -13.07 5.70 -3.97
C ASP A 136 -12.99 6.42 -5.31
N VAL A 137 -12.67 5.66 -6.36
CA VAL A 137 -12.43 6.19 -7.71
C VAL A 137 -13.57 5.78 -8.63
N LEU A 138 -14.23 6.78 -9.22
CA LEU A 138 -15.21 6.60 -10.29
C LEU A 138 -14.52 6.79 -11.64
N MET A 139 -14.33 5.69 -12.35
CA MET A 139 -13.78 5.67 -13.71
C MET A 139 -14.83 6.11 -14.73
N LYS A 140 -14.41 6.66 -15.87
CA LYS A 140 -15.33 6.95 -16.97
C LYS A 140 -15.86 5.68 -17.62
N GLY A 141 -17.14 5.70 -17.98
CA GLY A 141 -17.80 4.58 -18.65
C GLY A 141 -17.35 4.38 -20.10
N GLY A 142 -17.70 3.24 -20.69
CA GLY A 142 -17.42 2.90 -22.09
C GLY A 142 -15.94 2.67 -22.43
N GLN A 143 -15.05 2.65 -21.43
CA GLN A 143 -13.64 2.31 -21.62
C GLN A 143 -13.47 0.78 -21.71
N PRO A 144 -12.56 0.28 -22.56
CA PRO A 144 -12.08 -1.08 -22.46
C PRO A 144 -11.50 -1.34 -21.07
N PHE A 145 -11.85 -2.48 -20.49
CA PHE A 145 -11.32 -2.88 -19.19
C PHE A 145 -9.92 -3.46 -19.36
N GLU A 146 -8.97 -2.55 -19.46
CA GLU A 146 -7.56 -2.81 -19.66
C GLU A 146 -6.75 -2.35 -18.45
N ARG A 147 -5.53 -2.86 -18.36
CA ARG A 147 -4.58 -2.54 -17.28
C ARG A 147 -4.39 -1.04 -17.08
N LEU A 148 -4.47 -0.24 -18.15
CA LEU A 148 -4.37 1.21 -18.08
C LEU A 148 -5.42 1.83 -17.15
N LEU A 149 -6.65 1.33 -17.18
CA LEU A 149 -7.76 1.84 -16.37
C LEU A 149 -7.50 1.59 -14.87
N ALA A 150 -7.08 0.37 -14.53
CA ALA A 150 -6.72 -0.01 -13.17
C ALA A 150 -5.53 0.81 -12.66
N ASN A 151 -4.46 0.86 -13.46
CA ASN A 151 -3.23 1.58 -13.15
C ASN A 151 -3.47 3.04 -12.80
N GLU A 152 -4.44 3.68 -13.45
CA GLU A 152 -4.78 5.08 -13.19
C GLU A 152 -5.32 5.29 -11.77
N ALA A 153 -6.21 4.41 -11.30
CA ALA A 153 -6.72 4.47 -9.93
C ALA A 153 -5.60 4.25 -8.89
N PHE A 154 -4.70 3.29 -9.15
CA PHE A 154 -3.53 3.06 -8.31
C PHE A 154 -2.56 4.25 -8.28
N ALA A 155 -2.33 4.89 -9.42
CA ALA A 155 -1.48 6.08 -9.53
C ALA A 155 -2.06 7.25 -8.74
N ILE A 156 -3.37 7.48 -8.82
CA ILE A 156 -4.06 8.52 -8.04
C ILE A 156 -3.92 8.26 -6.54
N ALA A 157 -4.15 7.03 -6.09
CA ALA A 157 -3.96 6.67 -4.69
C ALA A 157 -2.51 6.87 -4.24
N ASP A 158 -1.53 6.45 -5.04
CA ASP A 158 -0.11 6.60 -4.72
C ASP A 158 0.33 8.08 -4.66
N ASN A 159 -0.20 8.91 -5.54
CA ASN A 159 0.03 10.35 -5.54
C ASN A 159 -0.50 11.00 -4.24
N TYR A 160 -1.68 10.60 -3.78
CA TYR A 160 -2.21 11.06 -2.50
C TYR A 160 -1.33 10.59 -1.33
N ILE A 161 -1.00 9.30 -1.30
CA ILE A 161 -0.13 8.68 -0.27
C ILE A 161 1.26 9.34 -0.24
N SER A 162 1.78 9.80 -1.38
CA SER A 162 3.06 10.51 -1.47
C SER A 162 3.09 11.77 -0.59
N SER A 163 1.96 12.45 -0.40
CA SER A 163 1.87 13.57 0.54
C SER A 163 2.08 13.13 1.99
N LEU A 164 1.51 11.99 2.39
CA LEU A 164 1.68 11.37 3.70
C LEU A 164 3.11 10.83 3.88
N ARG A 165 3.71 10.26 2.83
CA ARG A 165 5.12 9.84 2.85
C ARG A 165 6.05 11.02 3.10
N LYS A 166 5.79 12.20 2.52
CA LYS A 166 6.63 13.40 2.71
C LYS A 166 6.67 13.88 4.16
N ILE A 167 5.56 13.80 4.90
CA ILE A 167 5.55 14.16 6.33
C ILE A 167 6.30 13.10 7.16
N LEU A 168 6.05 11.83 6.87
CA LEU A 168 6.63 10.71 7.58
C LEU A 168 8.16 10.62 7.39
N LYS A 169 8.64 10.95 6.19
CA LYS A 169 10.06 10.98 5.83
C LYS A 169 10.84 12.05 6.61
N LYS A 170 10.16 13.13 7.03
CA LYS A 170 10.72 14.22 7.85
C LYS A 170 10.56 13.98 9.35
N ALA A 171 9.82 12.96 9.76
CA ALA A 171 9.61 12.66 11.17
C ALA A 171 10.94 12.34 11.87
N ASP A 172 11.08 12.79 13.11
CA ASP A 172 12.24 12.47 13.93
C ASP A 172 12.16 11.00 14.35
N GLY A 173 13.04 10.17 13.79
CA GLY A 173 13.08 8.74 14.07
C GLY A 173 13.37 8.36 15.52
N THR A 174 13.78 9.30 16.39
CA THR A 174 13.90 9.04 17.83
C THR A 174 12.56 9.05 18.57
N LYS A 175 11.52 9.60 17.93
CA LYS A 175 10.16 9.69 18.45
C LYS A 175 9.23 8.60 17.91
N ALA A 176 9.78 7.59 17.25
CA ALA A 176 9.01 6.44 16.79
C ALA A 176 8.46 5.67 17.99
N ASP A 177 7.21 5.21 17.89
CA ASP A 177 6.55 4.41 18.92
C ASP A 177 7.14 3.01 18.99
N GLU A 178 7.60 2.49 17.85
CA GLU A 178 8.30 1.21 17.74
C GLU A 178 9.50 1.28 16.81
N SER A 179 10.51 0.46 17.06
CA SER A 179 11.68 0.30 16.20
C SER A 179 12.08 -1.16 16.12
N HIS A 180 12.10 -1.69 14.90
CA HIS A 180 12.40 -3.10 14.62
C HIS A 180 13.62 -3.21 13.72
N GLU A 181 14.54 -4.10 14.06
CA GLU A 181 15.77 -4.31 13.30
C GLU A 181 15.82 -5.70 12.67
N TYR A 182 16.18 -5.73 11.40
CA TYR A 182 16.23 -6.94 10.59
C TYR A 182 17.57 -7.05 9.88
N TYR A 183 18.19 -8.23 10.00
CA TYR A 183 19.48 -8.52 9.40
C TYR A 183 19.31 -9.60 8.35
N ASP A 184 19.76 -9.31 7.14
CA ASP A 184 19.93 -10.33 6.11
C ASP A 184 21.21 -11.12 6.43
N LYS A 185 21.06 -12.41 6.72
CA LYS A 185 22.07 -13.25 7.37
C LYS A 185 22.40 -14.47 6.53
N ILE A 186 23.69 -14.63 6.21
CA ILE A 186 24.20 -15.85 5.58
C ILE A 186 24.78 -16.79 6.63
N ARG A 187 24.23 -18.00 6.70
CA ARG A 187 24.74 -19.07 7.57
C ARG A 187 25.54 -20.07 6.75
N LYS A 188 26.87 -20.00 6.81
CA LYS A 188 27.76 -20.89 6.06
C LYS A 188 27.54 -22.35 6.47
N GLY A 189 27.32 -23.22 5.48
CA GLY A 189 27.11 -24.66 5.67
C GLY A 189 25.71 -25.06 6.14
N ALA A 190 24.80 -24.11 6.36
CA ALA A 190 23.40 -24.41 6.68
C ALA A 190 22.59 -24.74 5.41
N THR A 191 21.51 -25.49 5.57
CA THR A 191 20.52 -25.73 4.50
C THR A 191 19.96 -24.40 4.00
N LYS A 192 19.99 -24.19 2.69
CA LYS A 192 19.39 -23.01 2.05
C LYS A 192 17.89 -23.25 1.87
N VAL A 193 17.08 -22.30 2.33
CA VAL A 193 15.62 -22.32 2.19
C VAL A 193 15.21 -21.14 1.32
N ALA A 194 14.33 -21.38 0.34
CA ALA A 194 13.69 -20.34 -0.46
C ALA A 194 12.17 -20.44 -0.27
N LEU A 195 11.52 -19.28 -0.17
CA LEU A 195 10.05 -19.18 -0.19
C LEU A 195 9.63 -18.77 -1.59
N ILE A 196 8.69 -19.51 -2.18
CA ILE A 196 8.16 -19.24 -3.51
C ILE A 196 6.77 -18.63 -3.35
N LYS A 197 6.61 -17.37 -3.73
CA LYS A 197 5.31 -16.72 -3.90
C LYS A 197 4.94 -16.79 -5.37
N GLN A 198 3.89 -17.54 -5.68
CA GLN A 198 3.28 -17.53 -7.01
C GLN A 198 2.28 -16.38 -7.07
N ILE A 199 2.31 -15.62 -8.15
CA ILE A 199 1.41 -14.51 -8.41
C ILE A 199 0.79 -14.70 -9.80
N ALA A 200 -0.43 -14.22 -9.98
CA ALA A 200 -1.01 -14.12 -11.31
C ALA A 200 -0.17 -13.14 -12.14
N GLY A 201 0.04 -13.47 -13.42
CA GLY A 201 0.83 -12.69 -14.37
C GLY A 201 0.04 -12.35 -15.64
N GLN A 202 -1.29 -12.44 -15.55
CA GLN A 202 -2.22 -12.19 -16.64
C GLN A 202 -3.51 -11.63 -16.06
N GLY A 203 -4.01 -10.55 -16.66
CA GLY A 203 -5.20 -9.82 -16.23
C GLY A 203 -4.96 -8.32 -16.20
N ALA A 204 -5.99 -7.54 -16.50
CA ALA A 204 -5.98 -6.09 -16.41
C ALA A 204 -5.74 -5.61 -14.96
N MET A 205 -6.21 -6.36 -13.97
CA MET A 205 -6.09 -6.00 -12.55
C MET A 205 -4.92 -6.67 -11.84
N TYR A 206 -4.45 -7.84 -12.30
CA TYR A 206 -3.44 -8.66 -11.62
C TYR A 206 -1.99 -8.32 -11.96
N ASP A 207 -1.65 -7.04 -11.90
CA ASP A 207 -0.27 -6.60 -12.07
C ASP A 207 0.45 -6.50 -10.72
N ASN A 208 1.77 -6.53 -10.72
CA ASN A 208 2.56 -6.31 -9.51
C ASN A 208 3.70 -5.36 -9.85
N MET A 209 3.84 -4.30 -9.07
CA MET A 209 4.96 -3.37 -9.20
C MET A 209 6.11 -3.84 -8.32
N LEU A 210 7.28 -3.95 -8.93
CA LEU A 210 8.53 -4.32 -8.29
C LEU A 210 9.50 -3.14 -8.29
N PHE A 211 10.38 -3.10 -7.29
CA PHE A 211 11.50 -2.14 -7.22
C PHE A 211 11.07 -0.66 -7.24
N THR A 212 9.95 -0.37 -6.59
CA THR A 212 9.43 1.00 -6.42
C THR A 212 10.41 1.87 -5.62
N SER A 213 10.33 3.19 -5.77
CA SER A 213 11.23 4.09 -5.03
C SER A 213 10.89 4.17 -3.53
N GLU A 214 9.61 3.97 -3.21
CA GLU A 214 9.08 3.93 -1.85
C GLU A 214 8.45 2.55 -1.56
N PRO A 215 8.39 2.10 -0.30
CA PRO A 215 7.74 0.84 0.05
C PRO A 215 6.27 0.85 -0.40
N SER A 216 5.87 -0.22 -1.10
CA SER A 216 4.53 -0.33 -1.69
C SER A 216 4.15 0.86 -2.59
N GLY A 217 5.13 1.42 -3.31
CA GLY A 217 4.94 2.49 -4.29
C GLY A 217 4.31 1.99 -5.60
N PHE A 218 3.95 2.89 -6.51
CA PHE A 218 3.41 2.53 -7.83
C PHE A 218 4.40 2.74 -8.98
N ASP A 219 5.48 3.47 -8.74
CA ASP A 219 6.50 3.86 -9.75
C ASP A 219 7.50 2.75 -10.11
N GLY A 220 7.10 1.50 -9.91
CA GLY A 220 7.95 0.32 -10.11
C GLY A 220 7.92 -0.22 -11.54
N ILE A 221 8.53 -1.40 -11.69
CA ILE A 221 8.47 -2.18 -12.92
C ILE A 221 7.40 -3.25 -12.76
N SER A 222 6.49 -3.33 -13.73
CA SER A 222 5.47 -4.36 -13.78
C SER A 222 6.04 -5.73 -14.10
N ILE A 223 5.54 -6.76 -13.41
CA ILE A 223 5.87 -8.15 -13.70
C ILE A 223 5.44 -8.57 -15.11
N ILE A 224 4.35 -8.02 -15.64
CA ILE A 224 3.82 -8.33 -16.97
C ILE A 224 4.79 -7.80 -18.02
N ASP A 225 5.27 -6.56 -17.83
CA ASP A 225 6.25 -5.94 -18.72
C ASP A 225 7.61 -6.67 -18.66
N MET A 226 7.90 -7.34 -17.54
CA MET A 226 9.04 -8.25 -17.37
C MET A 226 8.79 -9.67 -17.92
N ALA A 227 7.70 -9.89 -18.66
CA ALA A 227 7.29 -11.19 -19.20
C ALA A 227 7.18 -12.28 -18.12
N ASN A 228 6.74 -11.90 -16.90
CA ASN A 228 6.59 -12.78 -15.74
C ASN A 228 7.87 -13.54 -15.36
N MET A 229 9.03 -12.93 -15.61
CA MET A 229 10.32 -13.51 -15.25
C MET A 229 10.42 -13.70 -13.72
N PRO A 230 10.90 -14.86 -13.23
CA PRO A 230 11.09 -15.08 -11.80
C PRO A 230 12.09 -14.09 -11.20
N ILE A 231 11.69 -13.46 -10.09
CA ILE A 231 12.52 -12.48 -9.35
C ILE A 231 12.90 -13.03 -7.99
N LEU A 232 14.19 -12.94 -7.67
CA LEU A 232 14.72 -13.24 -6.35
C LEU A 232 14.77 -11.97 -5.52
N LEU A 233 14.07 -11.98 -4.38
CA LEU A 233 14.14 -10.92 -3.37
C LEU A 233 14.78 -11.48 -2.10
N SER A 234 15.58 -10.65 -1.44
CA SER A 234 16.00 -10.88 -0.07
C SER A 234 14.80 -10.80 0.90
N PRO A 235 14.89 -11.44 2.08
CA PRO A 235 13.85 -11.32 3.10
C PRO A 235 13.59 -9.86 3.50
N ASN A 236 14.62 -9.01 3.47
CA ASN A 236 14.47 -7.61 3.82
C ASN A 236 13.81 -6.81 2.68
N GLU A 237 14.13 -7.04 1.41
CA GLU A 237 13.43 -6.38 0.29
C GLU A 237 11.93 -6.68 0.33
N TYR A 238 11.55 -7.95 0.56
CA TYR A 238 10.14 -8.32 0.71
C TYR A 238 9.48 -7.60 1.90
N ARG A 239 10.13 -7.59 3.07
CA ARG A 239 9.62 -6.92 4.27
C ARG A 239 9.51 -5.41 4.11
N ASP A 240 10.39 -4.82 3.32
CA ASP A 240 10.47 -3.39 3.05
C ASP A 240 9.55 -2.95 1.89
N GLY A 241 8.60 -3.80 1.48
CA GLY A 241 7.56 -3.43 0.52
C GLY A 241 8.03 -3.41 -0.94
N ALA A 242 9.02 -4.22 -1.32
CA ALA A 242 9.51 -4.30 -2.70
C ALA A 242 8.51 -4.89 -3.71
N ILE A 243 7.39 -5.43 -3.24
CA ILE A 243 6.28 -5.88 -4.08
C ILE A 243 5.05 -5.08 -3.67
N ARG A 244 4.45 -4.38 -4.63
CA ARG A 244 3.06 -3.93 -4.54
C ARG A 244 2.21 -4.82 -5.42
N ALA A 245 1.30 -5.57 -4.79
CA ALA A 245 0.30 -6.32 -5.52
C ALA A 245 -0.81 -5.38 -5.94
N LEU A 246 -1.15 -5.39 -7.23
CA LEU A 246 -2.34 -4.77 -7.78
C LEU A 246 -3.27 -5.94 -8.03
N VAL A 247 -4.43 -5.96 -7.38
CA VAL A 247 -5.39 -7.07 -7.41
C VAL A 247 -6.80 -6.53 -7.63
#